data_AF-A0A417UWZ9-F1
#
_entry.id   AF-A0A417UWZ9-F1
#
_cell.length_a   1.000
_cell.length_b   1.000
_cell.length_c   1.000
_cell.angle_alpha   90.00
_cell.angle_beta   90.00
_cell.angle_gamma   90.00
#
_symmetry.space_group_name_H-M   'P 1'
#
loop_
_entity.id
_entity.type
_entity.pdbx_description
1 polymer ?
#
loop_
_entity_poly.entity_id
_entity_poly.type
_entity_poly.pdbx_seq_one_letter_code
_entity_poly.pdbx_strand_id
1 'polypeptide(L)' 'MKELRKEIEKLVENEDFVSYEEFIYELEEEKEEVKKYLEWRASGGKMNTETLPDRYVEACKKILGGIENE' A
#
# COMPACT_ATOMS: atom_id res chain seq x y z
N MET A 1 -11.19 2.65 5.15
CA MET A 1 -10.56 2.27 3.85
C MET A 1 -11.12 2.89 2.55
N LYS A 2 -12.44 3.06 2.35
CA LYS A 2 -13.00 3.56 1.06
C LYS A 2 -12.46 4.92 0.59
N GLU A 3 -12.14 5.82 1.52
CA GLU A 3 -11.57 7.15 1.25
C GLU A 3 -10.13 7.09 0.69
N LEU A 4 -9.43 5.96 0.84
CA LEU A 4 -8.04 5.74 0.42
C LEU A 4 -7.94 4.97 -0.91
N ARG A 5 -9.04 4.82 -1.64
CA ARG A 5 -9.08 4.03 -2.89
C ARG A 5 -8.03 4.49 -3.90
N LYS A 6 -7.84 5.80 -4.07
CA LYS A 6 -6.85 6.35 -5.01
C LYS A 6 -5.41 6.04 -4.60
N GLU A 7 -5.15 6.06 -3.30
CA GLU A 7 -3.86 5.67 -2.76
C GLU A 7 -3.62 4.17 -2.97
N ILE A 8 -4.61 3.32 -2.72
CA ILE A 8 -4.52 1.86 -2.92
C ILE A 8 -4.35 1.51 -4.41
N GLU A 9 -5.02 2.22 -5.32
CA GLU A 9 -4.87 2.05 -6.77
C GLU A 9 -3.42 2.25 -7.24
N LYS A 10 -2.59 3.03 -6.52
CA LYS A 10 -1.16 3.17 -6.84
C LYS A 10 -0.34 1.93 -6.51
N LEU A 11 -0.75 1.16 -5.50
CA LEU A 11 -0.12 -0.11 -5.18
C LEU A 11 -0.48 -1.16 -6.23
N VAL A 12 -1.70 -1.08 -6.76
CA VAL A 12 -2.12 -1.92 -7.90
C VAL A 12 -1.38 -1.52 -9.18
N GLU A 13 -1.23 -0.22 -9.46
CA GLU A 13 -0.45 0.27 -10.60
C GLU A 13 1.02 -0.16 -10.53
N ASN A 14 1.59 -0.22 -9.32
CA ASN A 14 2.94 -0.70 -9.08
C ASN A 14 3.05 -2.24 -9.04
N GLU A 15 1.95 -2.96 -9.27
CA GLU A 15 1.88 -4.42 -9.22
C GLU A 15 2.24 -5.03 -7.84
N ASP A 16 2.08 -4.26 -6.76
CA ASP A 16 2.24 -4.78 -5.39
C ASP A 16 1.08 -5.66 -4.96
N PHE A 17 -0.10 -5.32 -5.48
CA PHE A 17 -1.35 -6.05 -5.31
C PHE A 17 -2.02 -6.14 -6.69
N VAL A 18 -2.68 -7.26 -6.95
CA VAL A 18 -3.46 -7.54 -8.15
C VAL A 18 -4.69 -6.62 -8.25
N SER A 19 -5.29 -6.24 -7.11
CA SER A 19 -6.50 -5.40 -7.10
C SER A 19 -6.75 -4.71 -5.76
N TYR A 20 -7.68 -3.74 -5.76
CA TYR A 20 -8.17 -3.13 -4.53
C TYR A 20 -8.83 -4.18 -3.62
N GLU A 21 -9.60 -5.11 -4.19
CA GLU A 21 -10.30 -6.16 -3.46
C GLU A 21 -9.31 -7.12 -2.79
N GLU A 22 -8.24 -7.52 -3.48
CA GLU A 22 -7.16 -8.33 -2.90
C GLU A 22 -6.45 -7.60 -1.77
N PHE A 23 -6.11 -6.32 -1.95
CA PHE A 23 -5.52 -5.53 -0.88
C PHE A 23 -6.38 -5.52 0.39
N ILE A 24 -7.70 -5.38 0.25
CA ILE A 24 -8.62 -5.40 1.40
C ILE A 24 -8.67 -6.78 2.04
N TYR A 25 -8.73 -7.84 1.22
CA TYR A 25 -8.70 -9.22 1.71
C TYR A 25 -7.41 -9.53 2.50
N GLU A 26 -6.24 -9.19 1.94
CA GLU A 26 -4.96 -9.39 2.63
C GLU A 26 -4.84 -8.54 3.88
N LEU A 27 -5.41 -7.34 3.89
CA LEU A 27 -5.44 -6.50 5.08
C LEU A 27 -6.32 -7.11 6.19
N GLU A 28 -7.42 -7.77 5.83
CA GLU A 28 -8.30 -8.46 6.78
C GLU A 28 -7.66 -9.74 7.33
N GLU A 29 -7.04 -10.55 6.46
CA GLU A 29 -6.47 -11.85 6.83
C GLU A 29 -5.06 -11.74 7.44
N GLU A 30 -4.21 -10.86 6.90
CA GLU A 30 -2.78 -10.73 7.23
C GLU A 30 -2.38 -9.28 7.56
N LYS A 31 -3.21 -8.57 8.33
CA LYS A 31 -3.05 -7.14 8.69
C LYS A 31 -1.61 -6.74 9.03
N GLU A 32 -0.92 -7.51 9.86
CA GLU A 32 0.43 -7.18 10.32
C GLU A 32 1.50 -7.30 9.21
N GLU A 33 1.35 -8.25 8.29
CA GLU A 33 2.27 -8.38 7.16
C GLU A 33 2.04 -7.25 6.15
N VAL A 34 0.78 -6.92 5.86
CA VAL A 34 0.43 -5.76 5.02
C VAL A 34 0.98 -4.46 5.63
N LYS A 35 0.88 -4.28 6.94
CA LYS A 35 1.47 -3.11 7.63
C LYS A 35 2.99 -3.06 7.48
N LYS A 36 3.71 -4.15 7.77
CA LYS A 36 5.17 -4.21 7.61
C LYS A 36 5.59 -3.90 6.18
N TYR A 37 4.86 -4.44 5.21
CA TYR A 37 5.12 -4.19 3.80
C TYR A 37 4.97 -2.71 3.46
N LEU A 38 3.87 -2.10 3.90
CA LEU A 38 3.63 -0.68 3.70
C LEU A 38 4.66 0.19 4.42
N GLU A 39 5.14 -0.18 5.60
CA GLU A 39 6.18 0.55 6.34
C GLU A 39 7.50 0.55 5.58
N TRP A 40 7.87 -0.59 4.99
CA TRP A 40 9.04 -0.71 4.13
C TRP A 40 8.91 0.19 2.89
N ARG A 41 7.76 0.15 2.21
CA ARG A 41 7.45 1.03 1.06
C ARG A 41 7.47 2.52 1.44
N ALA A 42 6.85 2.88 2.56
CA ALA A 42 6.79 4.24 3.10
C ALA A 42 8.17 4.79 3.49
N SER A 43 9.11 3.90 3.81
CA SER A 43 10.52 4.22 4.09
C SER A 43 11.39 4.34 2.83
N GLY A 44 10.80 4.21 1.65
CA GLY A 44 11.50 4.27 0.36
C GLY A 44 12.01 2.92 -0.13
N GLY A 45 11.57 1.82 0.49
CA GLY A 45 11.83 0.46 0.04
C GLY A 45 11.34 0.23 -1.38
N LYS A 46 12.24 -0.25 -2.24
CA LYS A 46 11.95 -0.59 -3.63
C LYS A 46 12.90 -1.64 -4.16
N MET A 47 12.50 -2.32 -5.23
CA MET A 47 13.37 -3.23 -5.96
C MET A 47 14.38 -2.44 -6.81
N ASN A 48 15.55 -3.03 -7.09
CA ASN A 48 16.66 -2.33 -7.76
C ASN A 48 16.31 -1.78 -9.16
N THR A 49 15.44 -2.44 -9.89
CA THR A 49 15.02 -2.07 -11.26
C THR A 49 13.63 -1.44 -11.31
N GLU A 50 13.01 -1.22 -10.15
CA GLU A 50 11.65 -0.69 -10.05
C GLU A 50 11.64 0.84 -10.15
N THR A 51 10.68 1.32 -10.94
CA THR A 51 10.32 2.74 -11.02
C THR A 51 8.95 2.91 -10.40
N LEU A 52 8.91 3.49 -9.21
CA LEU A 52 7.66 3.70 -8.48
C LEU A 52 6.80 4.76 -9.18
N PRO A 53 5.46 4.61 -9.15
CA PRO A 53 4.54 5.66 -9.58
C PRO A 53 4.76 6.98 -8.82
N ASP A 54 4.37 8.09 -9.44
CA ASP A 54 4.45 9.40 -8.80
C ASP A 54 3.69 9.41 -7.47
N ARG A 55 4.27 9.99 -6.42
CA ARG A 55 3.67 10.07 -5.07
C ARG A 55 3.33 8.71 -4.43
N TYR A 56 3.90 7.61 -4.93
CA TYR A 56 3.66 6.27 -4.39
C TYR A 56 4.00 6.17 -2.90
N VAL A 57 5.18 6.68 -2.48
CA VAL A 57 5.60 6.66 -1.07
C VAL A 57 4.63 7.44 -0.17
N GLU A 58 4.08 8.56 -0.66
CA GLU A 58 3.06 9.32 0.08
C GLU A 58 1.75 8.55 0.20
N ALA A 59 1.37 7.80 -0.83
CA ALA A 59 0.21 6.92 -0.81
C ALA A 59 0.35 5.83 0.26
N CYS A 60 1.50 5.15 0.33
CA CYS A 60 1.77 4.15 1.37
C CYS A 60 1.65 4.74 2.78
N LYS A 61 2.18 5.95 3.01
CA LYS A 61 2.07 6.64 4.32
C LYS A 61 0.62 6.96 4.70
N LYS A 62 -0.19 7.42 3.74
CA LYS A 62 -1.62 7.68 3.99
C LYS A 62 -2.39 6.40 4.28
N ILE A 63 -2.08 5.32 3.58
CA ILE A 63 -2.71 4.02 3.81
C ILE A 63 -2.38 3.51 5.22
N LEU A 64 -1.11 3.52 5.59
CA LEU A 64 -0.66 3.19 6.96
C LEU A 64 -1.40 4.00 8.02
N GLY A 65 -1.44 5.32 7.86
CA GLY A 65 -2.19 6.18 8.78
C GLY A 65 -3.66 5.83 8.82
N GLY A 66 -4.29 5.45 7.70
CA GLY A 66 -5.66 4.96 7.67
C GLY A 66 -5.86 3.66 8.45
N ILE A 67 -4.93 2.71 8.33
CA ILE A 67 -4.98 1.41 9.01
C ILE A 67 -4.80 1.55 10.54
N GLU A 68 -3.98 2.49 10.98
CA GLU A 68 -3.69 2.72 12.41
C GLU A 68 -4.81 3.49 13.13
N ASN A 69 -5.64 4.23 12.40
CA ASN A 69 -6.74 5.03 12.95
C ASN A 69 -8.12 4.36 12.77
N GLU A 70 -8.16 3.11 12.30
CA GLU A 70 -9.36 2.27 12.12
C GLU A 70 -9.39 1.14 13.17
#